data_AF-J3KSS0-F1
#
_entry.id   AF-J3KSS0-F1
#
_cell.length_a   1.000
_cell.length_b   1.000
_cell.length_c   1.000
_cell.angle_alpha   90.00
_cell.angle_beta   90.00
_cell.angle_gamma   90.00
#
_symmetry.space_group_name_H-M   'P 1'
#
loop_
_entity.id
_entity.type
_entity.pdbx_description
1 polymer ?
#
loop_
_entity_poly.entity_id
_entity_poly.type
_entity_poly.pdbx_seq_one_letter_code
_entity_poly.pdbx_strand_id
1 'polypeptide(L)' 'MKFNPFVTSDRSKNRKRHFNAPSHIRRKIMSSPLSKELRQKYNVRSMPIRKDDEVQEVSMFGH' A
#
# COMPACT_ATOMS: atom_id res chain seq x y z
N MET A 1 -17.40 -12.31 -8.35
CA MET A 1 -17.53 -10.97 -9.02
C MET A 1 -17.63 -9.90 -7.95
N LYS A 2 -17.11 -8.69 -8.18
CA LYS A 2 -17.39 -7.56 -7.29
C LYS A 2 -18.84 -7.11 -7.53
N PHE A 3 -19.63 -6.95 -6.47
CA PHE A 3 -21.04 -6.55 -6.56
C PHE A 3 -21.25 -5.04 -6.66
N ASN A 4 -20.22 -4.24 -6.31
CA ASN A 4 -20.30 -2.78 -6.37
C ASN A 4 -20.17 -2.28 -7.82
N PRO A 5 -21.19 -1.62 -8.39
CA PRO A 5 -21.17 -1.16 -9.78
C PRO A 5 -20.12 -0.07 -10.04
N PHE A 6 -19.67 0.65 -9.01
CA PHE A 6 -18.66 1.71 -9.13
C PHE A 6 -17.21 1.18 -9.17
N VAL A 7 -17.02 -0.14 -8.99
CA VAL A 7 -15.69 -0.77 -8.96
C VAL A 7 -15.51 -1.69 -10.16
N THR A 8 -14.55 -1.34 -11.01
CA THR A 8 -14.21 -2.14 -12.20
C THR A 8 -13.27 -3.32 -11.86
N SER A 9 -13.50 -4.47 -12.49
CA SER A 9 -12.59 -5.63 -12.49
C SER A 9 -11.65 -5.66 -13.70
N ASP A 10 -11.85 -4.79 -14.69
CA ASP A 10 -11.00 -4.66 -15.87
C ASP A 10 -9.53 -4.34 -15.50
N ARG A 11 -8.62 -5.21 -15.95
CA ARG A 11 -7.18 -5.14 -15.68
C ARG A 11 -6.55 -3.87 -16.25
N SER A 12 -6.92 -3.48 -17.47
CA SER A 12 -6.35 -2.31 -18.15
C SER A 12 -6.75 -1.02 -17.44
N LYS A 13 -8.01 -0.90 -17.04
CA LYS A 13 -8.50 0.25 -16.25
C LYS A 13 -7.80 0.35 -14.91
N ASN A 14 -7.60 -0.78 -14.22
CA ASN A 14 -6.90 -0.81 -12.93
C ASN A 14 -5.43 -0.40 -13.04
N ARG A 15 -4.70 -0.88 -14.05
CA ARG A 15 -3.31 -0.44 -14.30
C ARG A 15 -3.24 1.06 -14.60
N LYS A 16 -4.11 1.57 -15.49
CA LYS A 16 -4.16 3.00 -15.83
C LYS A 16 -4.40 3.86 -14.58
N ARG A 17 -5.33 3.47 -13.71
CA ARG A 17 -5.62 4.17 -12.44
C ARG A 17 -4.45 4.15 -11.46
N HIS A 18 -3.72 3.04 -11.37
CA HIS A 18 -2.57 2.90 -10.47
C HIS A 18 -1.42 3.83 -10.88
N PHE A 19 -0.99 3.77 -12.14
CA PHE A 19 0.16 4.55 -12.62
C PHE A 19 -0.16 6.07 -12.72
N ASN A 20 -1.40 6.42 -13.09
CA ASN A 20 -1.84 7.81 -13.20
C ASN A 20 -2.47 8.36 -11.92
N ALA A 21 -2.27 7.70 -10.77
CA ALA A 21 -2.85 8.14 -9.51
C ALA A 21 -2.37 9.56 -9.11
N PRO A 22 -3.24 10.43 -8.56
CA PRO A 22 -2.83 11.73 -8.03
C PRO A 22 -2.04 11.58 -6.72
N SER A 23 -1.35 12.65 -6.29
CA SER A 23 -0.42 12.65 -5.15
C SER A 23 -0.98 12.03 -3.87
N HIS A 24 -2.18 12.45 -3.44
CA HIS A 24 -2.80 11.94 -2.21
C HIS A 24 -3.13 10.43 -2.27
N ILE A 25 -3.33 9.87 -3.46
CA ILE A 25 -3.52 8.43 -3.68
C ILE A 25 -2.17 7.72 -3.75
N ARG A 26 -1.18 8.28 -4.46
CA ARG A 26 0.19 7.74 -4.49
C ARG A 26 0.75 7.57 -3.08
N ARG A 27 0.54 8.54 -2.20
CA ARG A 27 0.94 8.46 -0.78
C ARG A 27 0.35 7.24 -0.06
N LYS A 28 -0.91 6.89 -0.35
CA LYS A 28 -1.55 5.69 0.25
C LYS A 28 -1.02 4.40 -0.37
N ILE A 29 -0.72 4.39 -1.67
CA ILE A 29 -0.13 3.24 -2.38
C ILE A 29 1.28 2.96 -1.84
N MET A 30 2.07 4.00 -1.60
CA MET A 30 3.44 3.94 -1.06
C MET A 30 3.47 3.73 0.47
N SER A 31 2.64 2.84 0.98
CA SER A 31 2.62 2.44 2.39
C SER A 31 3.37 1.13 2.61
N SER A 32 4.03 1.00 3.77
CA SER A 32 4.75 -0.22 4.17
C SER A 32 4.20 -0.75 5.50
N PRO A 33 4.20 -2.09 5.73
CA PRO A 33 3.89 -2.66 7.04
C PRO A 33 4.89 -2.20 8.11
N LEU A 34 4.37 -1.90 9.31
CA LEU A 34 5.21 -1.59 10.46
C LEU A 34 5.76 -2.87 11.12
N SER A 35 6.89 -2.74 11.83
CA SER A 35 7.44 -3.78 12.72
C SER A 35 6.51 -4.05 13.91
N LYS A 36 6.68 -5.19 14.60
CA LYS A 36 5.79 -5.59 15.71
C LYS A 36 5.75 -4.53 16.82
N GLU A 37 6.89 -3.95 17.17
CA GLU A 37 7.01 -2.92 18.21
C GLU A 37 6.25 -1.64 17.82
N LEU A 38 6.43 -1.17 16.58
CA LEU A 38 5.76 0.02 16.07
C LEU A 38 4.25 -0.19 15.92
N ARG A 39 3.81 -1.41 15.55
CA ARG A 39 2.39 -1.77 15.53
C ARG A 39 1.77 -1.69 16.91
N GLN A 40 2.46 -2.18 17.95
CA GLN A 40 1.94 -2.13 19.32
C GLN A 40 1.89 -0.68 19.83
N LYS A 41 2.90 0.14 19.52
CA LYS A 41 2.96 1.54 19.92
C LYS A 41 1.87 2.41 19.28
N TYR A 42 1.65 2.25 17.98
CA TYR A 42 0.75 3.13 17.21
C TYR A 42 -0.60 2.48 16.86
N ASN A 43 -0.78 1.20 17.18
CA ASN A 43 -1.98 0.41 16.91
C ASN A 43 -2.44 0.42 15.44
N VAL A 44 -1.49 0.54 14.50
CA VAL A 44 -1.74 0.53 13.05
C VAL A 44 -0.83 -0.47 12.35
N ARG A 45 -1.32 -1.13 11.30
CA ARG A 45 -0.58 -2.20 10.60
C ARG A 45 0.44 -1.66 9.59
N SER A 46 0.13 -0.56 8.92
CA SER A 46 0.97 0.06 7.89
C SER A 46 0.82 1.58 7.91
N MET A 47 1.84 2.28 7.42
CA MET A 47 1.83 3.73 7.26
C MET A 47 2.50 4.13 5.93
N PRO A 48 2.11 5.28 5.33
CA PRO A 48 2.85 5.88 4.22
C PRO A 48 4.30 6.17 4.63
N ILE A 49 5.23 5.72 3.80
CA ILE A 49 6.67 5.95 4.01
C ILE A 49 6.98 7.43 3.76
N ARG A 50 7.85 8.01 4.60
CA ARG A 50 8.36 9.37 4.45
C ARG A 50 9.87 9.36 4.21
N LYS A 51 10.37 10.49 3.73
CA LYS A 51 11.81 10.75 3.73
C LYS A 51 12.30 10.69 5.18
N ASP A 52 13.49 10.15 5.37
CA ASP A 52 14.15 9.96 6.67
C ASP A 52 13.60 8.80 7.53
N ASP A 53 12.66 7.99 7.01
CA ASP A 53 12.30 6.70 7.62
C ASP A 53 13.37 5.64 7.28
N GLU A 54 13.81 4.89 8.29
CA GLU A 54 14.60 3.67 8.09
C GLU A 54 13.68 2.48 7.78
N VAL A 55 14.01 1.72 6.73
CA VAL A 55 13.22 0.58 6.27
C VAL A 55 14.11 -0.65 6.11
N GLN A 56 13.58 -1.81 6.51
CA GLN A 56 14.21 -3.10 6.28
C GLN A 56 13.55 -3.78 5.07
N GLU A 57 14.36 -4.25 4.12
CA GLU A 57 13.86 -5.11 3.06
C GLU A 57 13.52 -6.49 3.64
N VAL A 58 12.27 -6.91 3.47
CA VAL A 58 11.83 -8.26 3.83
C VAL A 58 11.49 -8.97 2.52
N SER A 59 12.45 -9.70 1.97
CA SER A 59 12.19 -10.58 0.85
C SER A 59 11.61 -11.89 1.36
N MET A 60 10.37 -12.20 0.96
CA MET A 60 9.81 -13.52 1.19
C MET A 60 10.37 -14.50 0.14
N PHE A 61 11.60 -14.99 0.35
CA PHE A 61 12.00 -16.31 -0.18
C PHE A 61 11.78 -17.32 0.95
N GLY A 62 10.68 -18.06 0.84
CA GLY A 62 10.26 -18.99 1.90
C GLY A 62 8.89 -19.64 1.65
N HIS A 63 8.66 -20.07 0.41
CA HIS A 63 8.26 -21.45 0.13
C HIS A 63 9.24 -22.00 -0.90
#